data_AF-A0A3D4M4N0-F1
#
_entry.id   AF-A0A3D4M4N0-F1
#
_cell.length_a   1.000
_cell.length_b   1.000
_cell.length_c   1.000
_cell.angle_alpha   90.00
_cell.angle_beta   90.00
_cell.angle_gamma   90.00
#
_symmetry.space_group_name_H-M   'P 1'
#
loop_
_entity.id
_entity.type
_entity.pdbx_description
1 polymer ?
#
loop_
_entity_poly.entity_id
_entity_poly.type
_entity_poly.pdbx_seq_one_letter_code
_entity_poly.pdbx_strand_id
1 'polypeptide(L)'
;MNEQVKRNPGKFPERYMLCLTQEENQSLRSQNATLKRGQHSKYPPYAFTEHGILMLSSVLKSDRTDKVNMLIIDTFVKLNEMLLTHKDILLKLEEMEKKVSGQDEKIELIFNYLKQFINEQEKPRIAIGFKTKKEA
;
A
#
# COMPACT_ATOMS: atom_id res chain seq x y z
N MET A 1 -26.32 -20.63 -1.47
CA MET A 1 -25.67 -19.68 -0.53
C MET A 1 -26.67 -18.75 0.14
N ASN A 2 -27.43 -17.92 -0.61
CA ASN A 2 -28.44 -17.02 -0.05
C ASN A 2 -29.45 -17.72 0.88
N GLU A 3 -29.92 -18.92 0.52
CA GLU A 3 -30.80 -19.69 1.41
C GLU A 3 -30.14 -20.11 2.72
N GLN A 4 -28.85 -20.47 2.70
CA GLN A 4 -28.14 -20.93 3.90
C GLN A 4 -27.93 -19.79 4.90
N VAL A 5 -27.73 -18.57 4.39
CA VAL A 5 -27.62 -17.34 5.19
C VAL A 5 -28.97 -17.03 5.83
N LYS A 6 -30.06 -17.07 5.03
CA LYS A 6 -31.43 -16.87 5.53
C LYS A 6 -31.88 -17.91 6.55
N ARG A 7 -31.43 -19.17 6.43
CA ARG A 7 -31.74 -20.26 7.37
C ARG A 7 -30.95 -20.19 8.67
N ASN A 8 -29.83 -19.46 8.72
CA ASN A 8 -28.94 -19.41 9.90
C ASN A 8 -28.63 -17.97 10.35
N PRO A 9 -29.63 -17.13 10.68
CA PRO A 9 -29.40 -15.72 10.99
C PRO A 9 -28.46 -15.51 12.19
N GLY A 10 -28.49 -16.40 13.20
CA GLY A 10 -27.59 -16.31 14.36
C GLY A 10 -26.10 -16.55 14.04
N LYS A 11 -25.79 -17.15 12.89
CA LYS A 11 -24.41 -17.37 12.41
C LYS A 11 -23.90 -16.26 11.49
N PHE A 12 -24.79 -15.39 11.02
CA PHE A 12 -24.47 -14.31 10.08
C PHE A 12 -24.97 -12.97 10.61
N PRO A 13 -24.19 -12.29 11.47
CA PRO A 13 -24.49 -10.92 11.88
C PRO A 13 -24.47 -9.97 10.67
N GLU A 14 -25.40 -8.99 10.64
CA GLU A 14 -25.52 -8.02 9.53
C GLU A 14 -24.22 -7.25 9.25
N ARG A 15 -23.40 -6.96 10.27
CA ARG A 15 -22.13 -6.25 10.09
C ARG A 15 -21.10 -6.97 9.19
N TYR A 16 -21.27 -8.26 8.93
CA TYR A 16 -20.35 -9.05 8.11
C TYR A 16 -20.95 -9.47 6.76
N MET A 17 -22.17 -9.02 6.46
CA MET A 17 -22.88 -9.35 5.22
C MET A 17 -23.54 -8.11 4.62
N LEU A 18 -23.49 -8.00 3.30
CA LEU A 18 -24.05 -6.88 2.55
C LEU A 18 -24.95 -7.46 1.48
N CYS A 19 -26.19 -6.97 1.39
CA CYS A 19 -27.07 -7.33 0.27
C CYS A 19 -26.74 -6.43 -0.92
N LEU A 20 -26.34 -7.01 -2.05
CA LEU A 20 -26.03 -6.21 -3.24
C LEU A 20 -27.29 -5.57 -3.82
N THR A 21 -27.16 -4.38 -4.38
CA THR A 21 -28.23 -3.74 -5.15
C THR A 21 -28.43 -4.47 -6.48
N GLN A 22 -29.57 -4.24 -7.13
CA GLN A 22 -29.81 -4.81 -8.46
C GLN A 22 -28.80 -4.31 -9.50
N GLU A 23 -28.34 -3.05 -9.39
CA GLU A 23 -27.37 -2.45 -10.30
C GLU A 23 -25.98 -3.10 -10.14
N GLU A 24 -25.48 -3.22 -8.91
CA GLU A 24 -24.21 -3.89 -8.62
C GLU A 24 -24.22 -5.35 -9.07
N ASN A 25 -25.35 -6.04 -8.84
CA ASN A 25 -25.51 -7.42 -9.28
C ASN A 25 -25.52 -7.55 -10.81
N GLN A 26 -26.05 -6.56 -11.55
CA GLN A 26 -25.99 -6.58 -13.01
C GLN A 26 -24.56 -6.39 -13.52
N SER A 27 -23.76 -5.52 -12.90
CA SER A 27 -22.36 -5.29 -13.25
C SER A 27 -21.46 -6.52 -13.02
N LEU A 28 -21.81 -7.38 -12.05
CA LEU A 28 -21.09 -8.63 -11.77
C LEU A 28 -21.45 -9.79 -12.71
N ARG A 29 -22.44 -9.62 -13.61
CA ARG A 29 -22.83 -10.68 -14.55
C ARG A 29 -21.89 -10.70 -15.75
N SER A 30 -21.23 -11.84 -15.94
CA SER A 30 -20.50 -12.14 -17.17
C SER A 30 -21.46 -12.19 -18.36
N GLN A 31 -21.10 -11.57 -19.48
CA GLN A 31 -21.90 -11.64 -20.71
C GLN A 31 -22.06 -13.09 -21.22
N ASN A 32 -21.07 -13.95 -20.97
CA ASN A 32 -20.98 -15.28 -21.58
C ASN A 32 -21.21 -16.43 -20.58
N ALA A 33 -20.93 -16.23 -19.29
CA ALA A 33 -20.96 -17.29 -18.28
C ALA A 33 -22.17 -17.26 -17.35
N THR A 34 -23.17 -16.42 -17.63
CA THR A 34 -24.31 -16.23 -16.72
C THR A 34 -25.58 -16.92 -17.22
N LEU A 35 -26.29 -17.62 -16.32
CA LEU A 35 -27.59 -18.23 -16.62
C LEU A 35 -28.58 -17.21 -17.21
N LYS A 36 -29.40 -17.69 -18.16
CA LYS A 36 -30.47 -16.92 -18.80
C LYS A 36 -31.34 -16.21 -17.75
N ARG A 37 -31.65 -14.93 -18.02
CA ARG A 37 -32.46 -14.08 -17.14
C ARG A 37 -33.77 -14.80 -16.80
N GLY A 38 -34.05 -14.97 -15.49
CA GLY A 38 -35.29 -15.59 -15.00
C GLY A 38 -35.20 -17.06 -14.59
N GLN A 39 -34.09 -17.77 -14.84
CA GLN A 39 -34.01 -19.19 -14.48
C GLN A 39 -33.77 -19.46 -12.98
N HIS A 40 -32.93 -18.67 -12.29
CA HIS A 40 -32.59 -18.94 -10.87
C HIS A 40 -32.24 -17.70 -10.01
N SER A 41 -31.75 -16.59 -10.57
CA SER A 41 -31.39 -15.41 -9.77
C SER A 41 -32.59 -14.48 -9.58
N LYS A 42 -33.52 -14.84 -8.70
CA LYS A 42 -34.70 -14.02 -8.36
C LYS A 42 -34.40 -12.95 -7.31
N TYR A 43 -33.29 -13.10 -6.57
CA TYR A 43 -32.89 -12.22 -5.48
C TYR A 43 -31.42 -11.80 -5.64
N PRO A 44 -31.06 -10.56 -5.22
CA PRO A 44 -29.67 -10.16 -5.16
C PRO A 44 -28.85 -11.08 -4.24
N PRO A 45 -27.60 -11.38 -4.59
CA PRO A 45 -26.71 -12.13 -3.73
C PRO A 45 -26.24 -11.32 -2.53
N TYR A 46 -25.90 -12.02 -1.45
CA TYR A 46 -25.16 -11.43 -0.33
C TYR A 46 -23.66 -11.46 -0.64
N ALA A 47 -22.99 -10.34 -0.39
CA ALA A 47 -21.54 -10.22 -0.30
C ALA A 47 -21.11 -10.30 1.17
N PHE A 48 -19.88 -10.74 1.42
CA PHE A 48 -19.38 -11.01 2.77
C PHE A 48 -18.04 -10.33 2.98
N THR A 49 -17.81 -9.87 4.19
CA THR A 49 -16.50 -9.39 4.63
C THR A 49 -15.60 -10.58 4.98
N GLU A 50 -14.33 -10.34 5.29
CA GLU A 50 -13.37 -11.36 5.74
C GLU A 50 -13.96 -12.31 6.79
N HIS A 51 -14.53 -11.74 7.84
CA HIS A 51 -15.10 -12.49 8.94
C HIS A 51 -16.38 -13.23 8.50
N GLY A 52 -17.12 -12.67 7.53
CA GLY A 52 -18.29 -13.32 6.93
C GLY A 52 -17.94 -14.53 6.06
N ILE A 53 -16.78 -14.54 5.40
CA ILE A 53 -16.27 -15.70 4.66
C ILE A 53 -15.95 -16.84 5.64
N LEU A 54 -15.30 -16.52 6.77
CA LEU A 54 -15.04 -17.50 7.82
C LEU A 54 -16.35 -18.11 8.35
N MET A 55 -17.40 -17.31 8.51
CA MET A 55 -18.73 -17.78 8.93
C MET A 55 -19.39 -18.69 7.88
N LEU A 56 -19.23 -18.39 6.58
CA LEU A 56 -19.73 -19.25 5.50
C LEU A 56 -19.12 -20.65 5.54
N SER A 57 -17.83 -20.76 5.88
CA SER A 57 -17.15 -22.06 5.98
C SER A 57 -17.80 -22.98 7.04
N SER A 58 -18.33 -22.40 8.12
CA SER A 58 -18.99 -23.16 9.18
C SER A 58 -20.35 -23.74 8.78
N VAL A 59 -20.94 -23.24 7.69
CA VAL A 59 -22.29 -23.59 7.23
C VAL A 59 -22.26 -24.46 5.98
N LEU A 60 -21.25 -24.28 5.12
CA LEU A 60 -21.10 -25.06 3.90
C LEU A 60 -20.25 -26.31 4.17
N LYS A 61 -20.91 -27.45 4.40
CA LYS A 61 -20.22 -28.75 4.53
C LYS A 61 -20.10 -29.43 3.16
N SER A 62 -18.93 -29.35 2.54
CA SER A 62 -18.58 -30.12 1.34
C SER A 62 -17.06 -30.17 1.17
N ASP A 63 -16.51 -31.31 0.75
CA ASP A 63 -15.07 -31.51 0.52
C ASP A 63 -14.45 -30.48 -0.45
N ARG A 64 -15.25 -29.94 -1.38
CA ARG A 64 -14.82 -28.87 -2.29
C ARG A 64 -14.77 -27.52 -1.58
N THR A 65 -15.73 -27.26 -0.69
CA THR A 65 -15.81 -26.01 0.07
C THR A 65 -14.66 -25.89 1.05
N ASP A 66 -14.22 -26.99 1.67
CA ASP A 66 -13.09 -26.99 2.59
C ASP A 66 -11.80 -26.52 1.90
N LYS A 67 -11.53 -27.04 0.69
CA LYS A 67 -10.35 -26.66 -0.11
C LYS A 67 -10.38 -25.21 -0.55
N VAL A 68 -11.54 -24.74 -1.03
CA VAL A 68 -11.70 -23.34 -1.49
C VAL A 68 -11.62 -22.38 -0.31
N ASN A 69 -12.16 -22.73 0.85
CA ASN A 69 -12.10 -21.90 2.04
C ASN A 69 -10.66 -21.74 2.54
N MET A 70 -9.89 -22.83 2.57
CA MET A 70 -8.47 -22.78 2.94
C MET A 70 -7.69 -21.86 1.99
N LEU A 71 -7.91 -21.98 0.68
CA LEU A 71 -7.26 -21.12 -0.31
C LEU A 71 -7.61 -19.63 -0.11
N ILE A 72 -8.88 -19.31 0.14
CA ILE A 72 -9.32 -17.93 0.36
C ILE A 72 -8.67 -17.36 1.63
N ILE A 73 -8.66 -18.12 2.73
CA ILE A 73 -8.00 -17.71 3.99
C ILE A 73 -6.51 -17.46 3.74
N ASP A 74 -5.80 -18.40 3.10
CA ASP A 74 -4.37 -18.28 2.82
C ASP A 74 -4.05 -17.05 1.95
N THR A 75 -4.86 -16.79 0.92
CA THR A 75 -4.68 -15.60 0.08
C THR A 75 -4.89 -14.31 0.87
N PHE A 76 -5.88 -14.29 1.77
CA PHE A 76 -6.19 -13.11 2.55
C PHE A 76 -5.13 -12.83 3.64
N VAL A 77 -4.63 -13.87 4.31
CA VAL A 77 -3.50 -13.77 5.24
C VAL A 77 -2.28 -13.17 4.54
N LYS A 78 -1.94 -13.66 3.34
CA LYS A 78 -0.83 -13.09 2.55
C LYS A 78 -1.06 -11.64 2.15
N LEU A 79 -2.27 -11.27 1.75
CA LEU A 79 -2.59 -9.88 1.42
C LEU A 79 -2.44 -8.97 2.64
N ASN A 80 -2.89 -9.41 3.81
CA ASN A 80 -2.72 -8.67 5.06
C ASN A 80 -1.26 -8.56 5.49
N GLU A 81 -0.48 -9.64 5.38
CA GLU A 81 0.96 -9.60 5.62
C GLU A 81 1.63 -8.56 4.71
N MET A 82 1.29 -8.54 3.43
CA MET A 82 1.78 -7.52 2.49
C MET A 82 1.38 -6.10 2.95
N LEU A 83 0.12 -5.86 3.30
CA LEU A 83 -0.34 -4.56 3.79
C LEU A 83 0.37 -4.12 5.08
N LEU A 84 0.62 -5.05 6.01
CA LEU A 84 1.35 -4.78 7.24
C LEU A 84 2.83 -4.46 6.96
N THR A 85 3.48 -5.17 6.03
CA THR A 85 4.86 -4.85 5.63
C THR A 85 4.97 -3.45 5.03
N HIS A 86 3.94 -2.95 4.34
CA HIS A 86 3.93 -1.59 3.83
C HIS A 86 3.84 -0.52 4.92
N LYS A 87 3.23 -0.81 6.08
CA LYS A 87 3.20 0.12 7.22
C LYS A 87 4.59 0.32 7.81
N ASP A 88 5.38 -0.75 7.95
CA ASP A 88 6.75 -0.67 8.43
C ASP A 88 7.66 0.04 7.41
N ILE A 89 7.43 -0.17 6.11
CA ILE A 89 8.11 0.56 5.03
C ILE A 89 7.77 2.06 5.10
N LEU A 90 6.49 2.42 5.28
CA LEU A 90 6.05 3.82 5.40
C LEU A 90 6.68 4.49 6.62
N LEU A 91 6.74 3.82 7.77
CA LEU A 91 7.41 4.33 8.96
C LEU A 91 8.91 4.54 8.74
N LYS A 92 9.59 3.59 8.08
CA LYS A 92 11.00 3.73 7.71
C LYS A 92 11.25 4.84 6.69
N LEU A 93 10.30 5.07 5.78
CA LEU A 93 10.37 6.13 4.78
C LEU A 93 10.21 7.51 5.45
N GLU A 94 9.27 7.65 6.38
CA GLU A 94 9.11 8.85 7.22
C GLU A 94 10.36 9.11 8.08
N GLU A 95 10.98 8.06 8.64
CA GLU A 95 12.22 8.18 9.39
C GLU A 95 13.40 8.60 8.50
N MET A 96 13.48 8.11 7.25
CA MET A 96 14.46 8.55 6.27
C MET A 96 14.25 10.01 5.85
N GLU A 97 13.01 10.41 5.59
CA GLU A 97 12.66 11.79 5.23
C GLU A 97 13.08 12.78 6.32
N LYS A 98 12.83 12.44 7.60
CA LYS A 98 13.30 13.23 8.76
C LYS A 98 14.83 13.29 8.85
N LYS A 99 15.54 12.19 8.55
CA LYS A 99 17.01 12.16 8.57
C LYS A 99 17.64 12.98 7.45
N VAL A 100 17.04 12.96 6.26
CA VAL A 100 17.52 13.72 5.09
C VAL A 100 17.27 15.21 5.26
N SER A 101 16.06 15.61 5.69
CA SER A 101 15.76 17.02 5.97
C SER A 101 16.62 17.62 7.08
N GLY A 102 17.02 16.83 8.09
CA GLY A 102 17.98 17.26 9.12
C GLY A 102 19.45 17.36 8.65
N GLN A 103 19.77 16.98 7.41
CA GLN A 103 21.10 17.12 6.83
C GLN A 103 21.27 18.37 5.97
N ASP A 104 20.17 19.01 5.53
CA ASP A 104 20.22 20.21 4.69
C ASP A 104 20.99 21.35 5.36
N GLU A 105 20.75 21.60 6.65
CA GLU A 105 21.47 22.63 7.43
C GLU A 105 22.98 22.34 7.53
N LYS A 106 23.36 21.07 7.66
CA LYS A 106 24.76 20.65 7.72
C LYS A 106 25.45 20.80 6.37
N ILE A 107 24.72 20.51 5.29
CA ILE A 107 25.21 20.67 3.92
C ILE A 107 25.41 22.15 3.59
N GLU A 108 24.47 23.03 3.98
CA GLU A 108 24.62 24.48 3.85
C GLU A 108 25.83 25.01 4.64
N LEU A 109 26.03 24.53 5.86
CA LEU A 109 27.18 24.91 6.69
C LEU A 109 28.51 24.52 6.01
N ILE A 110 28.62 23.28 5.51
CA ILE A 110 29.81 22.81 4.78
C ILE A 110 30.04 23.66 3.53
N PHE A 111 28.98 24.00 2.79
CA PHE A 111 29.08 24.82 1.58
C PHE A 111 29.54 26.25 1.89
N ASN A 112 29.08 26.83 3.00
CA ASN A 112 29.52 28.13 3.49
C ASN A 112 31.00 28.12 3.91
N TYR A 113 31.46 27.06 4.59
CA TYR A 113 32.89 26.88 4.90
C TYR A 113 33.74 26.74 3.63
N LEU A 114 33.31 25.93 2.65
CA LEU A 114 34.01 25.78 1.37
C LEU A 114 34.10 27.12 0.60
N LYS A 115 33.04 27.93 0.60
CA LYS A 115 33.05 29.28 0.03
C LYS A 115 34.06 30.22 0.70
N GLN A 116 34.20 30.15 2.03
CA GLN A 116 35.19 30.95 2.76
C GLN A 116 36.63 30.55 2.36
N PHE A 117 36.91 29.26 2.20
CA PHE A 117 38.22 28.79 1.77
C PHE A 117 38.57 29.17 0.32
N ILE A 118 37.59 29.21 -0.57
CA ILE A 118 37.79 29.65 -1.97
C ILE A 118 38.09 31.16 -2.03
N ASN A 119 37.43 31.96 -1.18
CA ASN A 119 37.59 33.42 -1.18
C ASN A 119 38.88 33.92 -0.50
N GLU A 120 39.57 33.10 0.31
CA GLU A 120 40.82 33.51 0.98
C GLU A 120 42.08 33.45 0.09
N GLN A 121 41.99 32.97 -1.16
CA GLN A 121 43.18 32.71 -2.01
C GLN A 121 43.61 33.83 -2.97
N GLU A 122 42.97 35.01 -2.98
CA GLU A 122 43.34 36.11 -3.90
C GLU A 122 44.00 37.32 -3.21
N LYS A 123 44.87 37.12 -2.22
CA LYS A 123 45.79 38.20 -1.85
C LYS A 123 46.91 38.28 -2.91
N PRO A 124 47.13 39.44 -3.56
CA PRO A 124 48.18 39.57 -4.56
C PRO A 124 49.51 39.18 -3.94
N ARG A 125 50.16 38.13 -4.49
CA ARG A 125 51.46 37.67 -3.99
C ARG A 125 52.46 38.82 -4.15
N ILE A 126 53.13 39.16 -3.05
CA ILE A 126 54.29 40.06 -3.13
C ILE A 126 55.34 39.33 -3.96
N ALA A 127 55.70 39.88 -5.12
CA ALA A 127 56.75 39.31 -5.96
C ALA A 127 58.10 39.44 -5.21
N ILE A 128 58.65 38.32 -4.75
CA ILE A 128 59.97 38.25 -4.12
C ILE A 128 60.97 37.80 -5.19
N GLY A 129 61.86 38.70 -5.57
CA GLY A 129 62.89 38.44 -6.59
C GLY A 129 63.85 39.62 -6.75
N PHE A 130 65.06 39.33 -7.27
CA PHE A 130 66.12 40.31 -7.46
C PHE A 130 65.74 41.32 -8.56
N LYS A 131 65.49 42.58 -8.19
CA LYS A 131 65.23 43.64 -9.17
C LYS A 131 66.56 44.21 -9.66
N THR A 132 66.99 43.80 -10.86
CA THR A 132 68.14 44.42 -11.52
C THR A 132 67.75 45.83 -11.99
N LYS A 133 68.38 46.87 -11.43
CA LYS A 133 68.35 48.22 -12.00
C LYS A 133 69.03 48.16 -13.37
N LYS A 134 68.29 48.39 -14.45
CA LYS A 134 68.89 48.76 -15.74
C LYS A 134 69.39 50.19 -15.63
N GLU A 135 70.70 50.37 -15.71
CA GLU A 135 71.34 51.63 -16.09
C GLU A 135 71.46 51.68 -17.62
N ALA A 136 71.40 52.92 -18.14
CA ALA A 136 71.38 53.39 -19.54
C ALA A 136 70.00 53.43 -20.23
#